data_AF-A0A3N5NFH6-F1
#
_entry.id   AF-A0A3N5NFH6-F1
#
_cell.length_a   1.000
_cell.length_b   1.000
_cell.length_c   1.000
_cell.angle_alpha   90.00
_cell.angle_beta   90.00
_cell.angle_gamma   90.00
#
_symmetry.space_group_name_H-M   'P 1'
#
loop_
_entity.id
_entity.type
_entity.pdbx_description
1 polymer ?
#
loop_
_entity_poly.entity_id
_entity_poly.type
_entity_poly.pdbx_seq_one_letter_code
_entity_poly.pdbx_strand_id
1 'polypeptide(L)'
;MDTLTHALSGALLARALVSRDTRAMTRRDAMALGFCAAAFPDADVVFSLASPLAYLYHHRGITHSLLMLPLWALGIAWLWSRLKGNRAGFKPYLLVSAAAVAIHILGDVITSFGTMVLAPLSDVRVQWDTTFIIDLWFSGIILAGLIASVLFRTSRVPAAASLLVLCGYVSFQWLQQQQAIDVGEEYAREQGIAAASVSALPRPVSPFNWMVVIAEPERYHYAFVNLRRERARIAGPDAGFIERLDSAYLPVNSAHWQAASRLGQGDERRLSEQAWQHAEFSFFRWFSAYPVFAAFERGNPAECVWFQDLRFLTPGRDRWPFRYGMCRSTDGSWSAYQPGEGGERIRLRR
;
A
#
# COMPACT_ATOMS: atom_id res chain seq x y z
N MET A 1 5.06 -1.94 0.75
CA MET A 1 4.99 -3.27 1.36
C MET A 1 5.18 -3.15 2.85
N ASP A 2 5.10 -4.23 3.62
CA ASP A 2 5.49 -4.18 5.04
C ASP A 2 7.01 -3.98 5.19
N THR A 3 7.41 -3.34 6.29
CA THR A 3 8.81 -2.98 6.57
C THR A 3 9.74 -4.18 6.64
N LEU A 4 9.28 -5.35 7.07
CA LEU A 4 10.11 -6.54 7.14
C LEU A 4 10.42 -7.06 5.73
N THR A 5 9.43 -7.11 4.84
CA THR A 5 9.64 -7.48 3.44
C THR A 5 10.64 -6.54 2.76
N HIS A 6 10.56 -5.23 3.04
CA HIS A 6 11.53 -4.24 2.55
C HIS A 6 12.93 -4.46 3.09
N ALA A 7 13.08 -4.65 4.40
CA ALA A 7 14.37 -4.91 5.01
C ALA A 7 15.02 -6.20 4.44
N LEU A 8 14.24 -7.26 4.25
CA LEU A 8 14.72 -8.51 3.66
C LEU A 8 15.08 -8.34 2.17
N SER A 9 14.33 -7.54 1.40
CA SER A 9 14.64 -7.27 0.00
C SER A 9 15.96 -6.50 -0.15
N GLY A 10 16.21 -5.52 0.74
CA GLY A 10 17.48 -4.82 0.83
C GLY A 10 18.66 -5.74 1.16
N ALA A 11 18.49 -6.67 2.09
CA ALA A 11 19.49 -7.69 2.40
C ALA A 11 19.79 -8.60 1.21
N LEU A 12 18.73 -9.05 0.50
CA LEU A 12 18.85 -9.90 -0.68
C LEU A 12 19.58 -9.17 -1.82
N LEU A 13 19.24 -7.91 -2.06
CA LEU A 13 19.89 -7.07 -3.06
C LEU A 13 21.37 -6.84 -2.73
N ALA A 14 21.68 -6.50 -1.49
CA ALA A 14 23.07 -6.36 -1.05
C ALA A 14 23.87 -7.65 -1.24
N ARG A 15 23.23 -8.82 -0.99
CA ARG A 15 23.85 -10.14 -1.22
C ARG A 15 24.15 -10.43 -2.68
N ALA A 16 23.33 -9.92 -3.60
CA ALA A 16 23.54 -10.04 -5.04
C ALA A 16 24.64 -9.09 -5.54
N LEU A 17 24.68 -7.85 -5.01
CA LEU A 17 25.66 -6.82 -5.37
C LEU A 17 27.07 -7.17 -4.86
N VAL A 18 27.20 -7.64 -3.62
CA VAL A 18 28.49 -7.96 -3.00
C VAL A 18 28.80 -9.44 -3.20
N SER A 19 29.52 -9.74 -4.28
CA SER A 19 29.80 -11.12 -4.72
C SER A 19 30.91 -11.81 -3.94
N ARG A 20 31.86 -11.06 -3.39
CA ARG A 20 33.05 -11.57 -2.69
C ARG A 20 33.26 -10.80 -1.40
N ASP A 21 33.71 -11.52 -0.37
CA ASP A 21 34.19 -10.89 0.84
C ASP A 21 35.49 -10.14 0.52
N THR A 22 35.62 -8.93 1.05
CA THR A 22 36.88 -8.21 1.08
C THR A 22 37.31 -8.07 2.53
N ARG A 23 38.59 -7.78 2.78
CA ARG A 23 39.08 -7.42 4.12
C ARG A 23 38.31 -6.23 4.73
N ALA A 24 37.68 -5.47 3.85
CA ALA A 24 37.11 -4.15 4.05
C ALA A 24 35.59 -4.23 4.32
N MET A 25 34.88 -5.12 3.62
CA MET A 25 33.44 -5.37 3.76
C MET A 25 33.15 -6.85 3.50
N THR A 26 32.51 -7.51 4.48
CA THR A 26 32.01 -8.88 4.32
C THR A 26 30.61 -8.87 3.71
N ARG A 27 30.18 -10.00 3.14
CA ARG A 27 28.81 -10.20 2.67
C ARG A 27 27.78 -10.06 3.78
N ARG A 28 28.12 -10.49 5.00
CA ARG A 28 27.25 -10.31 6.18
C ARG A 28 27.08 -8.84 6.52
N ASP A 29 28.17 -8.07 6.50
CA ASP A 29 28.10 -6.62 6.73
C ASP A 29 27.29 -5.93 5.63
N ALA A 30 27.45 -6.33 4.37
CA ALA A 30 26.68 -5.79 3.26
C ALA A 30 25.18 -6.11 3.40
N MET A 31 24.82 -7.35 3.74
CA MET A 31 23.44 -7.75 3.99
C MET A 31 22.83 -6.98 5.16
N ALA A 32 23.58 -6.80 6.26
CA ALA A 32 23.11 -6.02 7.42
C ALA A 32 22.89 -4.54 7.05
N LEU A 33 23.81 -3.94 6.29
CA LEU A 33 23.63 -2.59 5.77
C LEU A 33 22.39 -2.51 4.86
N GLY A 34 22.26 -3.43 3.90
CA GLY A 34 21.11 -3.48 3.00
C GLY A 34 19.78 -3.63 3.74
N PHE A 35 19.77 -4.46 4.79
CA PHE A 35 18.60 -4.64 5.66
C PHE A 35 18.20 -3.34 6.36
N CYS A 36 19.14 -2.69 7.05
CA CYS A 36 18.86 -1.46 7.77
C CYS A 36 18.53 -0.30 6.82
N ALA A 37 19.24 -0.21 5.69
CA ALA A 37 19.04 0.86 4.71
C ALA A 37 17.70 0.74 3.99
N ALA A 38 17.22 -0.47 3.70
CA ALA A 38 15.89 -0.67 3.13
C ALA A 38 14.78 -0.54 4.19
N ALA A 39 15.05 -0.72 5.49
CA ALA A 39 14.07 -0.42 6.53
C ALA A 39 13.92 1.09 6.79
N PHE A 40 14.94 1.90 6.45
CA PHE A 40 15.01 3.31 6.81
C PHE A 40 13.84 4.16 6.30
N PRO A 41 13.34 4.03 5.06
CA PRO A 41 12.26 4.89 4.59
C PRO A 41 11.01 4.84 5.48
N ASP A 42 10.65 3.68 6.03
CA ASP A 42 9.52 3.50 6.94
C ASP A 42 9.77 4.03 8.36
N ALA A 43 10.92 4.65 8.63
CA ALA A 43 11.14 5.43 9.86
C ALA A 43 10.20 6.65 9.94
N ASP A 44 9.50 6.99 8.85
CA ASP A 44 8.41 7.97 8.83
C ASP A 44 7.25 7.62 9.79
N VAL A 45 7.18 6.39 10.30
CA VAL A 45 6.28 6.02 11.40
C VAL A 45 6.46 6.90 12.64
N VAL A 46 7.61 7.54 12.82
CA VAL A 46 7.84 8.52 13.90
C VAL A 46 6.82 9.67 13.90
N PHE A 47 6.27 10.04 12.74
CA PHE A 47 5.24 11.07 12.65
C PHE A 47 3.92 10.65 13.31
N SER A 48 3.70 9.36 13.56
CA SER A 48 2.54 8.86 14.33
C SER A 48 2.56 9.32 15.78
N LEU A 49 3.74 9.66 16.33
CA LEU A 49 3.88 10.22 17.68
C LEU A 49 3.27 11.64 17.78
N ALA A 50 3.19 12.37 16.66
CA ALA A 50 2.57 13.68 16.62
C ALA A 50 1.05 13.56 16.45
N SER A 51 0.61 12.87 15.40
CA SER A 51 -0.80 12.47 15.21
C SER A 51 -0.94 11.43 14.09
N PRO A 52 -2.05 10.66 14.05
CA PRO A 52 -2.37 9.79 12.92
C PRO A 52 -2.45 10.53 11.58
N LEU A 53 -2.87 11.80 11.62
CA LEU A 53 -2.96 12.66 10.44
C LEU A 53 -1.56 13.08 9.95
N ALA A 54 -0.68 13.50 10.87
CA ALA A 54 0.70 13.85 10.56
C ALA A 54 1.45 12.65 9.95
N TYR A 55 1.23 11.44 10.48
CA TYR A 55 1.74 10.22 9.87
C TYR A 55 1.30 10.11 8.41
N LEU A 56 0.01 10.20 8.09
CA LEU A 56 -0.45 10.00 6.72
C LEU A 56 -0.03 11.10 5.74
N TYR A 57 0.14 12.33 6.21
CA TYR A 57 0.72 13.41 5.41
C TYR A 57 2.16 13.12 5.00
N HIS A 58 2.96 12.59 5.91
CA HIS A 58 4.38 12.33 5.67
C HIS A 58 4.67 10.90 5.21
N HIS A 59 3.72 9.99 5.37
CA HIS A 59 3.91 8.59 5.08
C HIS A 59 4.07 8.35 3.57
N ARG A 60 5.15 7.66 3.22
CA ARG A 60 5.63 7.51 1.83
C ARG A 60 5.94 8.82 1.14
N GLY A 61 6.43 9.79 1.93
CA GLY A 61 6.78 11.14 1.52
C GLY A 61 8.27 11.32 1.25
N ILE A 62 8.88 12.27 1.96
CA ILE A 62 10.28 12.70 1.80
C ILE A 62 11.26 11.53 1.99
N THR A 63 10.97 10.60 2.89
CA THR A 63 11.77 9.39 3.16
C THR A 63 11.75 8.38 2.01
N HIS A 64 10.73 8.42 1.16
CA HIS A 64 10.50 7.51 0.03
C HIS A 64 10.68 8.21 -1.34
N SER A 65 11.31 9.38 -1.34
CA SER A 65 11.53 10.18 -2.55
C SER A 65 12.77 9.74 -3.30
N LEU A 66 12.65 9.60 -4.63
CA LEU A 66 13.78 9.39 -5.53
C LEU A 66 14.70 10.61 -5.60
N LEU A 67 14.15 11.81 -5.39
CA LEU A 67 14.93 13.06 -5.34
C LEU A 67 15.80 13.11 -4.07
N MET A 68 15.26 12.61 -2.95
CA MET A 68 15.98 12.60 -1.67
C MET A 68 16.84 11.35 -1.48
N LEU A 69 16.69 10.33 -2.32
CA LEU A 69 17.48 9.09 -2.28
C LEU A 69 18.99 9.34 -2.18
N PRO A 70 19.64 10.23 -2.96
CA PRO A 70 21.07 10.49 -2.82
C PRO A 70 21.43 11.00 -1.42
N LEU A 71 20.62 11.89 -0.85
CA LEU A 71 20.84 12.44 0.49
C LEU A 71 20.71 11.35 1.57
N TRP A 72 19.65 10.53 1.49
CA TRP A 72 19.44 9.43 2.43
C TRP A 72 20.53 8.37 2.34
N ALA A 73 20.90 7.98 1.11
CA ALA A 73 21.98 7.04 0.88
C ALA A 73 23.32 7.54 1.44
N LEU A 74 23.63 8.83 1.26
CA LEU A 74 24.82 9.45 1.84
C LEU A 74 24.80 9.43 3.38
N GLY A 75 23.67 9.81 3.99
CA GLY A 75 23.52 9.81 5.45
C GLY A 75 23.66 8.43 6.07
N ILE A 76 22.99 7.42 5.49
CA ILE A 76 23.06 6.03 5.94
C ILE A 76 24.47 5.48 5.77
N ALA A 77 25.08 5.67 4.60
CA ALA A 77 26.45 5.22 4.33
C ALA A 77 27.46 5.88 5.26
N TRP A 78 27.30 7.17 5.54
CA TRP A 78 28.15 7.91 6.47
C TRP A 78 28.04 7.34 7.88
N LEU A 79 26.82 7.19 8.40
CA LEU A 79 26.60 6.62 9.73
C LEU A 79 27.19 5.21 9.83
N TRP A 80 26.92 4.36 8.83
CA TRP A 80 27.44 2.99 8.80
C TRP A 80 28.97 2.96 8.73
N SER A 81 29.59 3.86 7.95
CA SER A 81 31.04 3.97 7.87
C SER A 81 31.64 4.37 9.22
N ARG A 82 31.01 5.26 9.99
CA ARG A 82 31.46 5.62 11.34
C ARG A 82 31.38 4.42 12.28
N LEU A 83 30.27 3.68 12.25
CA LEU A 83 30.08 2.49 13.08
C LEU A 83 31.08 1.37 12.78
N LYS A 84 31.51 1.23 11.52
CA LYS A 84 32.45 0.20 11.07
C LYS A 84 33.90 0.67 10.95
N GLY A 85 34.21 1.91 11.35
CA GLY A 85 35.55 2.50 11.24
C GLY A 85 36.04 2.67 9.79
N ASN A 86 35.10 2.81 8.84
CA ASN A 86 35.30 3.00 7.41
C ASN A 86 36.27 1.99 6.75
N ARG A 87 36.30 0.76 7.26
CA ARG A 87 37.24 -0.28 6.78
C ARG A 87 37.06 -0.60 5.29
N ALA A 88 35.83 -0.49 4.77
CA ALA A 88 35.47 -0.74 3.37
C ALA A 88 35.86 0.37 2.38
N GLY A 89 36.18 1.55 2.89
CA GLY A 89 35.99 2.79 2.13
C GLY A 89 34.51 3.16 1.99
N PHE A 90 34.24 4.41 1.64
CA PHE A 90 32.88 4.95 1.65
C PHE A 90 32.01 4.45 0.48
N LYS A 91 32.62 4.20 -0.69
CA LYS A 91 31.89 3.86 -1.93
C LYS A 91 31.00 2.62 -1.83
N PRO A 92 31.45 1.47 -1.26
CA PRO A 92 30.60 0.28 -1.16
C PRO A 92 29.39 0.51 -0.24
N TYR A 93 29.57 1.25 0.87
CA TYR A 93 28.46 1.60 1.76
C TYR A 93 27.45 2.49 1.07
N LEU A 94 27.91 3.49 0.30
CA LEU A 94 27.04 4.35 -0.49
C LEU A 94 26.24 3.55 -1.52
N LEU A 95 26.88 2.66 -2.27
CA LEU A 95 26.21 1.85 -3.29
C LEU A 95 25.15 0.91 -2.69
N VAL A 96 25.47 0.22 -1.60
CA VAL A 96 24.51 -0.67 -0.93
C VAL A 96 23.35 0.15 -0.34
N SER A 97 23.62 1.29 0.29
CA SER A 97 22.57 2.15 0.86
C SER A 97 21.65 2.71 -0.22
N ALA A 98 22.21 3.22 -1.33
CA ALA A 98 21.44 3.73 -2.45
C ALA A 98 20.57 2.64 -3.09
N ALA A 99 21.13 1.45 -3.31
CA ALA A 99 20.39 0.33 -3.89
C ALA A 99 19.26 -0.16 -2.97
N ALA A 100 19.51 -0.20 -1.65
CA ALA A 100 18.53 -0.62 -0.65
C ALA A 100 17.37 0.39 -0.52
N VAL A 101 17.65 1.69 -0.52
CA VAL A 101 16.60 2.72 -0.54
C VAL A 101 15.84 2.67 -1.87
N ALA A 102 16.52 2.46 -3.00
CA ALA A 102 15.88 2.34 -4.31
C ALA A 102 14.90 1.17 -4.38
N ILE A 103 15.29 -0.02 -3.91
CA ILE A 103 14.42 -1.20 -3.94
C ILE A 103 13.23 -1.06 -2.99
N HIS A 104 13.39 -0.36 -1.87
CA HIS A 104 12.26 0.02 -1.00
C HIS A 104 11.25 0.86 -1.77
N ILE A 105 11.69 1.97 -2.37
CA ILE A 105 10.82 2.90 -3.10
C ILE A 105 10.10 2.17 -4.23
N LEU A 106 10.82 1.35 -5.00
CA LEU A 106 10.23 0.53 -6.06
C LEU A 106 9.18 -0.45 -5.50
N GLY A 107 9.50 -1.14 -4.41
CA GLY A 107 8.58 -2.05 -3.72
C GLY A 107 7.32 -1.35 -3.19
N ASP A 108 7.38 -0.06 -2.89
CA ASP A 108 6.19 0.71 -2.53
C ASP A 108 5.39 1.19 -3.75
N VAL A 109 6.06 1.57 -4.84
CA VAL A 109 5.40 1.98 -6.10
C VAL A 109 4.56 0.86 -6.70
N ILE A 110 4.98 -0.41 -6.58
CA ILE A 110 4.20 -1.54 -7.10
C ILE A 110 2.92 -1.84 -6.30
N THR A 111 2.67 -1.15 -5.19
CA THR A 111 1.50 -1.36 -4.31
C THR A 111 0.46 -0.25 -4.43
N SER A 112 -0.76 -0.51 -3.96
CA SER A 112 -1.91 0.41 -4.09
C SER A 112 -2.02 1.55 -3.07
N PHE A 113 -1.00 1.75 -2.23
CA PHE A 113 -1.06 2.82 -1.24
C PHE A 113 -0.73 4.20 -1.84
N GLY A 114 0.15 4.22 -2.84
CA GLY A 114 0.65 5.45 -3.46
C GLY A 114 1.87 6.06 -2.74
N THR A 115 2.90 6.38 -3.50
CA THR A 115 4.22 6.84 -3.02
C THR A 115 4.60 8.18 -3.64
N MET A 116 5.00 9.16 -2.84
CA MET A 116 5.39 10.50 -3.30
C MET A 116 6.85 10.53 -3.76
N VAL A 117 7.13 9.88 -4.89
CA VAL A 117 8.50 9.69 -5.40
C VAL A 117 9.22 10.99 -5.77
N LEU A 118 8.48 12.09 -5.93
CA LEU A 118 8.98 13.43 -6.27
C LEU A 118 8.96 14.42 -5.08
N ALA A 119 8.70 13.95 -3.85
CA ALA A 119 8.74 14.84 -2.68
C ALA A 119 10.16 15.43 -2.50
N PRO A 120 10.30 16.68 -2.02
CA PRO A 120 9.25 17.62 -1.62
C PRO A 120 8.72 18.49 -2.78
N LEU A 121 9.17 18.28 -4.03
CA LEU A 121 8.76 19.12 -5.16
C LEU A 121 7.31 18.84 -5.61
N SER A 122 6.83 17.62 -5.40
CA SER A 122 5.45 17.21 -5.71
C SER A 122 4.99 16.14 -4.71
N ASP A 123 3.70 16.21 -4.37
CA ASP A 123 2.98 15.30 -3.49
C ASP A 123 2.13 14.26 -4.27
N VAL A 124 2.33 14.18 -5.60
CA VAL A 124 1.68 13.17 -6.44
C VAL A 124 2.05 11.76 -5.97
N ARG A 125 1.04 10.95 -5.71
CA ARG A 125 1.19 9.56 -5.26
C ARG A 125 1.23 8.61 -6.45
N VAL A 126 2.41 8.09 -6.77
CA VAL A 126 2.62 7.10 -7.82
C VAL A 126 2.32 5.71 -7.29
N GLN A 127 1.55 4.92 -8.04
CA GLN A 127 1.23 3.52 -7.77
C GLN A 127 1.05 2.75 -9.09
N TRP A 128 1.36 1.46 -9.09
CA TRP A 128 1.11 0.54 -10.22
C TRP A 128 0.08 -0.54 -9.89
N ASP A 129 -0.32 -0.68 -8.62
CA ASP A 129 -1.40 -1.57 -8.22
C ASP A 129 -1.20 -3.05 -8.59
N THR A 130 0.05 -3.54 -8.69
CA THR A 130 0.32 -4.93 -9.10
C THR A 130 0.42 -5.90 -7.92
N THR A 131 0.94 -5.43 -6.78
CA THR A 131 1.32 -6.31 -5.68
C THR A 131 0.64 -5.89 -4.38
N PHE A 132 0.10 -6.85 -3.64
CA PHE A 132 -0.53 -6.57 -2.35
C PHE A 132 0.52 -6.12 -1.31
N ILE A 133 0.14 -5.23 -0.40
CA ILE A 133 1.08 -4.62 0.55
C ILE A 133 1.77 -5.63 1.49
N ILE A 134 1.11 -6.76 1.79
CA ILE A 134 1.66 -7.90 2.56
C ILE A 134 1.54 -9.18 1.71
N ASP A 135 2.27 -9.22 0.60
CA ASP A 135 2.25 -10.35 -0.32
C ASP A 135 3.20 -11.47 0.16
N LEU A 136 2.62 -12.53 0.74
CA LEU A 136 3.38 -13.65 1.31
C LEU A 136 4.17 -14.46 0.26
N TRP A 137 3.76 -14.45 -1.00
CA TRP A 137 4.51 -15.12 -2.07
C TRP A 137 5.75 -14.31 -2.43
N PHE A 138 5.60 -12.99 -2.54
CA PHE A 138 6.72 -12.07 -2.74
C PHE A 138 7.75 -12.18 -1.60
N SER A 139 7.30 -12.11 -0.34
CA SER A 139 8.16 -12.29 0.84
C SER A 139 8.77 -13.69 0.89
N GLY A 140 8.03 -14.72 0.47
CA GLY A 140 8.50 -16.10 0.38
C GLY A 140 9.63 -16.29 -0.63
N ILE A 141 9.55 -15.67 -1.80
CA ILE A 141 10.63 -15.68 -2.81
C ILE A 141 11.90 -15.03 -2.26
N ILE A 142 11.77 -13.91 -1.54
CA ILE A 142 12.90 -13.23 -0.89
C ILE A 142 13.55 -14.15 0.14
N LEU A 143 12.73 -14.73 1.04
CA LEU A 143 13.20 -15.59 2.11
C LEU A 143 13.90 -16.84 1.55
N ALA A 144 13.31 -17.47 0.53
CA ALA A 144 13.93 -18.60 -0.16
C ALA A 144 15.30 -18.23 -0.75
N GLY A 145 15.44 -17.04 -1.35
CA GLY A 145 16.71 -16.53 -1.87
C GLY A 145 17.77 -16.29 -0.80
N LEU A 146 17.36 -15.76 0.35
CA LEU A 146 18.24 -15.56 1.50
C LEU A 146 18.68 -16.90 2.10
N ILE A 147 17.77 -17.85 2.30
CA ILE A 147 18.08 -19.21 2.78
C ILE A 147 19.03 -19.90 1.81
N ALA A 148 18.74 -19.88 0.51
CA ALA A 148 19.61 -20.45 -0.51
C ALA A 148 21.00 -19.77 -0.52
N SER A 149 21.07 -18.47 -0.26
CA SER A 149 22.35 -17.74 -0.12
C SER A 149 23.17 -18.16 1.11
N VAL A 150 22.52 -18.67 2.16
CA VAL A 150 23.17 -19.26 3.35
C VAL A 150 23.66 -20.69 3.07
N LEU A 151 22.96 -21.45 2.22
CA LEU A 151 23.37 -22.79 1.80
C LEU A 151 24.52 -22.72 0.79
N PHE A 152 24.43 -21.86 -0.23
CA PHE A 152 25.43 -21.68 -1.27
C PHE A 152 26.29 -20.45 -1.00
N ARG A 153 27.01 -20.48 0.14
CA ARG A 153 27.69 -19.29 0.69
C ARG A 153 28.66 -18.62 -0.24
N THR A 154 29.30 -19.32 -1.16
CA THR A 154 30.31 -18.77 -2.09
C THR A 154 29.70 -18.09 -3.31
N SER A 155 28.45 -18.40 -3.66
CA SER A 155 27.82 -17.94 -4.90
C SER A 155 26.87 -16.77 -4.64
N ARG A 156 26.85 -15.76 -5.52
CA ARG A 156 25.79 -14.72 -5.54
C ARG A 156 24.55 -15.14 -6.33
N VAL A 157 24.62 -16.26 -7.04
CA VAL A 157 23.57 -16.72 -7.96
C VAL A 157 22.22 -16.87 -7.26
N PRO A 158 22.10 -17.43 -6.05
CA PRO A 158 20.78 -17.56 -5.42
C PRO A 158 20.09 -16.21 -5.21
N ALA A 159 20.81 -15.21 -4.71
CA ALA A 159 20.26 -13.88 -4.51
C ALA A 159 19.87 -13.20 -5.84
N ALA A 160 20.74 -13.29 -6.86
CA ALA A 160 20.46 -12.73 -8.18
C ALA A 160 19.28 -13.42 -8.88
N ALA A 161 19.20 -14.75 -8.78
CA ALA A 161 18.10 -15.54 -9.32
C ALA A 161 16.77 -15.21 -8.62
N SER A 162 16.77 -15.06 -7.28
CA SER A 162 15.57 -14.64 -6.56
C SER A 162 15.10 -13.24 -6.95
N LEU A 163 16.01 -12.29 -7.16
CA LEU A 163 15.65 -10.96 -7.69
C LEU A 163 15.03 -11.06 -9.10
N LEU A 164 15.59 -11.90 -9.97
CA LEU A 164 15.02 -12.15 -11.29
C LEU A 164 13.63 -12.79 -11.21
N VAL A 165 13.45 -13.75 -10.30
CA VAL A 165 12.14 -14.37 -10.03
C VAL A 165 11.14 -13.34 -9.50
N LEU A 166 11.56 -12.41 -8.64
CA LEU A 166 10.69 -11.30 -8.19
C LEU A 166 10.26 -10.41 -9.35
N CYS A 167 11.18 -10.04 -10.26
CA CYS A 167 10.81 -9.31 -11.48
C CYS A 167 9.79 -10.09 -12.31
N GLY A 168 10.03 -11.40 -12.52
CA GLY A 168 9.09 -12.27 -13.23
C GLY A 168 7.73 -12.38 -12.53
N TYR A 169 7.73 -12.44 -11.20
CA TYR A 169 6.52 -12.52 -10.39
C TYR A 169 5.69 -11.23 -10.46
N VAL A 170 6.32 -10.05 -10.37
CA VAL A 170 5.63 -8.76 -10.53
C VAL A 170 5.10 -8.61 -11.96
N SER A 171 5.86 -9.00 -12.99
CA SER A 171 5.37 -9.02 -14.37
C SER A 171 4.17 -9.96 -14.54
N PHE A 172 4.20 -11.13 -13.90
CA PHE A 172 3.06 -12.03 -13.88
C PHE A 172 1.85 -11.42 -13.17
N GLN A 173 2.04 -10.76 -12.02
CA GLN A 173 0.96 -10.05 -11.32
C GLN A 173 0.37 -8.91 -12.17
N TRP A 174 1.21 -8.19 -12.91
CA TRP A 174 0.74 -7.18 -13.86
C TRP A 174 -0.13 -7.78 -14.96
N LEU A 175 0.22 -8.95 -15.52
CA LEU A 175 -0.65 -9.65 -16.48
C LEU A 175 -1.99 -10.06 -15.85
N GLN A 176 -1.99 -10.50 -14.59
CA GLN A 176 -3.22 -10.80 -13.86
C GLN A 176 -4.05 -9.53 -13.60
N GLN A 177 -3.40 -8.40 -13.32
CA GLN A 177 -4.07 -7.11 -13.17
C GLN A 177 -4.80 -6.71 -14.46
N GLN A 178 -4.15 -6.86 -15.62
CA GLN A 178 -4.79 -6.55 -16.91
C GLN A 178 -6.04 -7.41 -17.14
N GLN A 179 -5.96 -8.72 -16.86
CA GLN A 179 -7.14 -9.60 -16.92
C GLN A 179 -8.27 -9.16 -15.97
N ALA A 180 -7.95 -8.67 -14.77
CA ALA A 180 -8.95 -8.16 -13.85
C ALA A 180 -9.57 -6.83 -14.32
N ILE A 181 -8.80 -5.99 -15.01
CA ILE A 181 -9.31 -4.78 -15.67
C ILE A 181 -10.27 -5.17 -16.80
N ASP A 182 -9.90 -6.12 -17.66
CA ASP A 182 -10.75 -6.63 -18.74
C ASP A 182 -12.11 -7.12 -18.22
N VAL A 183 -12.13 -7.79 -17.07
CA VAL A 183 -13.37 -8.22 -16.39
C VAL A 183 -14.27 -7.04 -16.02
N GLY A 184 -13.69 -5.93 -15.55
CA GLY A 184 -14.44 -4.72 -15.22
C GLY A 184 -14.91 -3.94 -16.44
N GLU A 185 -14.10 -3.89 -17.49
CA GLU A 185 -14.47 -3.27 -18.76
C GLU A 185 -15.62 -4.01 -19.43
N GLU A 186 -15.59 -5.35 -19.40
CA GLU A 186 -16.69 -6.17 -19.91
C GLU A 186 -17.99 -5.92 -19.14
N TYR A 187 -17.93 -5.94 -17.81
CA TYR A 187 -19.10 -5.61 -16.99
C TYR A 187 -19.62 -4.19 -17.28
N ALA A 188 -18.74 -3.20 -17.39
CA ALA A 188 -19.12 -1.83 -17.72
C ALA A 188 -19.83 -1.75 -19.08
N ARG A 189 -19.34 -2.49 -20.08
CA ARG A 189 -19.94 -2.58 -21.42
C ARG A 189 -21.33 -3.22 -21.37
N GLU A 190 -21.48 -4.35 -20.67
CA GLU A 190 -22.76 -5.05 -20.52
C GLU A 190 -23.81 -4.20 -19.79
N GLN A 191 -23.39 -3.41 -18.79
CA GLN A 191 -24.27 -2.51 -18.04
C GLN A 191 -24.49 -1.15 -18.71
N GLY A 192 -23.89 -0.90 -19.88
CA GLY A 192 -24.03 0.36 -20.60
C GLY A 192 -23.38 1.58 -19.90
N ILE A 193 -22.31 1.37 -19.13
CA ILE A 193 -21.59 2.43 -18.41
C ILE A 193 -20.60 3.13 -19.36
N ALA A 194 -21.02 4.25 -19.93
CA ALA A 194 -20.33 4.92 -21.04
C ALA A 194 -19.04 5.70 -20.68
N ALA A 195 -18.76 5.95 -19.39
CA ALA A 195 -17.64 6.77 -18.92
C ALA A 195 -16.90 6.14 -17.73
N ALA A 196 -16.68 4.82 -17.80
CA ALA A 196 -16.02 4.05 -16.76
C ALA A 196 -14.49 4.14 -16.86
N SER A 197 -13.81 4.56 -15.78
CA SER A 197 -12.41 4.21 -15.58
C SER A 197 -12.33 2.95 -14.72
N VAL A 198 -11.74 1.89 -15.25
CA VAL A 198 -11.59 0.61 -14.54
C VAL A 198 -10.22 0.52 -13.91
N SER A 199 -10.16 -0.02 -12.70
CA SER A 199 -8.91 -0.28 -11.98
C SER A 199 -9.01 -1.60 -11.23
N ALA A 200 -7.89 -2.30 -11.12
CA ALA A 200 -7.81 -3.56 -10.39
C ALA A 200 -6.76 -3.45 -9.27
N LEU A 201 -7.19 -3.73 -8.04
CA LEU A 201 -6.36 -3.68 -6.85
C LEU A 201 -6.02 -5.10 -6.39
N PRO A 202 -4.74 -5.40 -6.10
CA PRO A 202 -4.29 -6.72 -5.71
C PRO A 202 -4.73 -7.00 -4.27
N ARG A 203 -5.11 -8.24 -4.00
CA ARG A 203 -5.73 -8.63 -2.73
C ARG A 203 -4.98 -9.77 -2.06
N PRO A 204 -5.12 -9.94 -0.73
CA PRO A 204 -4.34 -10.92 0.03
C PRO A 204 -4.59 -12.37 -0.41
N VAL A 205 -3.74 -13.27 0.10
CA VAL A 205 -3.79 -14.75 -0.02
C VAL A 205 -3.37 -15.29 -1.39
N SER A 206 -3.78 -14.69 -2.50
CA SER A 206 -3.54 -15.23 -3.84
C SER A 206 -3.22 -14.13 -4.85
N PRO A 207 -2.25 -14.33 -5.78
CA PRO A 207 -2.02 -13.39 -6.88
C PRO A 207 -3.19 -13.32 -7.88
N PHE A 208 -4.18 -14.19 -7.72
CA PHE A 208 -5.39 -14.19 -8.53
C PHE A 208 -6.56 -13.49 -7.86
N ASN A 209 -6.44 -13.05 -6.61
CA ASN A 209 -7.48 -12.31 -5.90
C ASN A 209 -7.34 -10.81 -6.22
N TRP A 210 -8.42 -10.22 -6.73
CA TRP A 210 -8.46 -8.81 -7.13
C TRP A 210 -9.75 -8.15 -6.62
N MET A 211 -9.67 -6.87 -6.31
CA MET A 211 -10.84 -6.00 -6.27
C MET A 211 -10.84 -5.21 -7.57
N VAL A 212 -11.89 -5.38 -8.37
CA VAL A 212 -12.12 -4.55 -9.55
C VAL A 212 -12.99 -3.38 -9.13
N VAL A 213 -12.60 -2.17 -9.52
CA VAL A 213 -13.31 -0.92 -9.25
C VAL A 213 -13.57 -0.21 -10.57
N ILE A 214 -14.81 0.18 -10.80
CA ILE A 214 -15.28 0.90 -11.97
C ILE A 214 -15.78 2.24 -11.45
N ALA A 215 -15.13 3.33 -11.84
CA ALA A 215 -15.52 4.66 -11.41
C ALA A 215 -16.46 5.33 -12.41
N GLU A 216 -17.59 5.80 -11.89
CA GLU A 216 -18.49 6.73 -12.57
C GLU A 216 -18.42 8.10 -11.86
N PRO A 217 -19.00 9.17 -12.45
CA PRO A 217 -19.02 10.49 -11.81
C PRO A 217 -19.58 10.49 -10.37
N GLU A 218 -20.62 9.69 -10.12
CA GLU A 218 -21.42 9.74 -8.88
C GLU A 218 -21.28 8.53 -7.96
N ARG A 219 -20.77 7.41 -8.48
CA ARG A 219 -20.67 6.15 -7.75
C ARG A 219 -19.49 5.31 -8.26
N TYR A 220 -19.19 4.26 -7.53
CA TYR A 220 -18.32 3.18 -8.00
C TYR A 220 -19.11 1.89 -8.08
N HIS A 221 -18.81 1.08 -9.08
CA HIS A 221 -19.10 -0.34 -9.04
C HIS A 221 -17.84 -1.08 -8.61
N TYR A 222 -17.94 -2.06 -7.74
CA TYR A 222 -16.80 -2.89 -7.39
C TYR A 222 -17.18 -4.34 -7.12
N ALA A 223 -16.24 -5.23 -7.35
CA ALA A 223 -16.39 -6.65 -7.08
C ALA A 223 -15.08 -7.27 -6.60
N PHE A 224 -15.19 -8.32 -5.79
CA PHE A 224 -14.08 -9.15 -5.38
C PHE A 224 -14.04 -10.41 -6.24
N VAL A 225 -13.00 -10.56 -7.04
CA VAL A 225 -12.89 -11.63 -8.03
C VAL A 225 -11.64 -12.46 -7.81
N ASN A 226 -11.72 -13.74 -8.12
CA ASN A 226 -10.58 -14.61 -8.32
C ASN A 226 -10.54 -15.06 -9.77
N LEU A 227 -9.45 -14.74 -10.47
CA LEU A 227 -9.31 -14.95 -11.93
C LEU A 227 -9.12 -16.40 -12.36
N ARG A 228 -8.88 -17.32 -11.42
CA ARG A 228 -8.63 -18.75 -11.73
C ARG A 228 -9.63 -19.69 -11.06
N ARG A 229 -10.50 -19.16 -10.20
CA ARG A 229 -11.42 -19.96 -9.40
C ARG A 229 -12.62 -20.34 -10.24
N GLU A 230 -12.93 -21.63 -10.28
CA GLU A 230 -14.10 -22.15 -11.01
C GLU A 230 -15.36 -22.20 -10.13
N ARG A 231 -15.21 -22.38 -8.82
CA ARG A 231 -16.31 -22.51 -7.86
C ARG A 231 -16.09 -21.62 -6.65
N ALA A 232 -17.17 -20.98 -6.18
CA ALA A 232 -17.13 -20.20 -4.96
C ALA A 232 -16.67 -21.07 -3.78
N ARG A 233 -15.78 -20.51 -2.94
CA ARG A 233 -15.43 -21.12 -1.66
C ARG A 233 -16.42 -20.63 -0.62
N ILE A 234 -16.94 -21.55 0.20
CA ILE A 234 -17.84 -21.24 1.30
C ILE A 234 -17.05 -21.48 2.58
N ALA A 235 -16.77 -20.42 3.33
CA ALA A 235 -16.17 -20.55 4.64
C ALA A 235 -17.23 -21.05 5.64
N GLY A 236 -16.95 -22.16 6.31
CA GLY A 236 -17.81 -22.68 7.37
C GLY A 236 -17.80 -21.79 8.64
N PRO A 237 -18.67 -22.07 9.62
CA PRO A 237 -18.71 -21.34 10.89
C PRO A 237 -17.35 -21.31 11.61
N ASP A 238 -16.62 -22.43 11.58
CA ASP A 238 -15.34 -22.62 12.25
C ASP A 238 -14.12 -22.26 11.38
N ALA A 239 -14.33 -21.69 10.20
CA ALA A 239 -13.26 -21.37 9.26
C ALA A 239 -12.18 -20.47 9.90
N GLY A 240 -10.93 -20.64 9.48
CA GLY A 240 -9.85 -19.74 9.91
C GLY A 240 -9.98 -18.34 9.33
N PHE A 241 -9.20 -17.38 9.85
CA PHE A 241 -9.15 -16.01 9.29
C PHE A 241 -8.76 -15.98 7.80
N ILE A 242 -7.72 -16.74 7.41
CA ILE A 242 -7.24 -16.78 6.01
C ILE A 242 -8.30 -17.38 5.09
N GLU A 243 -9.00 -18.43 5.54
CA GLU A 243 -10.06 -19.07 4.76
C GLU A 243 -11.24 -18.11 4.54
N ARG A 244 -11.71 -17.42 5.60
CA ARG A 244 -12.76 -16.40 5.49
C ARG A 244 -12.36 -15.24 4.57
N LEU A 245 -11.11 -14.81 4.67
CA LEU A 245 -10.58 -13.74 3.83
C LEU A 245 -10.54 -14.17 2.36
N ASP A 246 -10.09 -15.38 2.07
CA ASP A 246 -9.98 -15.92 0.71
C ASP A 246 -11.33 -16.32 0.10
N SER A 247 -12.31 -16.73 0.91
CA SER A 247 -13.65 -17.11 0.42
C SER A 247 -14.43 -15.94 -0.16
N ALA A 248 -14.08 -14.70 0.19
CA ALA A 248 -14.73 -13.51 -0.31
C ALA A 248 -14.47 -13.21 -1.81
N TYR A 249 -13.44 -13.82 -2.40
CA TYR A 249 -13.11 -13.63 -3.82
C TYR A 249 -13.78 -14.72 -4.67
N LEU A 250 -14.79 -14.32 -5.47
CA LEU A 250 -15.62 -15.26 -6.23
C LEU A 250 -15.05 -15.52 -7.63
N PRO A 251 -15.38 -16.66 -8.28
CA PRO A 251 -15.20 -16.81 -9.72
C PRO A 251 -15.73 -15.60 -10.48
N VAL A 252 -15.06 -15.21 -11.58
CA VAL A 252 -15.44 -14.06 -12.42
C VAL A 252 -16.91 -14.12 -12.83
N ASN A 253 -17.39 -15.27 -13.31
CA ASN A 253 -18.76 -15.43 -13.80
C ASN A 253 -19.83 -15.41 -12.69
N SER A 254 -19.43 -15.47 -11.43
CA SER A 254 -20.31 -15.37 -10.26
C SER A 254 -19.95 -14.17 -9.38
N ALA A 255 -19.19 -13.21 -9.92
CA ALA A 255 -18.76 -12.04 -9.18
C ALA A 255 -19.96 -11.22 -8.72
N HIS A 256 -20.01 -10.88 -7.43
CA HIS A 256 -21.06 -10.04 -6.88
C HIS A 256 -20.64 -8.57 -6.95
N TRP A 257 -21.16 -7.88 -7.97
CA TRP A 257 -20.95 -6.45 -8.17
C TRP A 257 -21.79 -5.62 -7.22
N GLN A 258 -21.15 -4.69 -6.52
CA GLN A 258 -21.77 -3.76 -5.58
C GLN A 258 -21.61 -2.33 -6.10
N ALA A 259 -22.60 -1.48 -5.82
CA ALA A 259 -22.53 -0.07 -6.10
C ALA A 259 -22.35 0.73 -4.79
N ALA A 260 -21.38 1.65 -4.76
CA ALA A 260 -21.17 2.56 -3.63
C ALA A 260 -21.23 4.01 -4.12
N SER A 261 -22.10 4.82 -3.49
CA SER A 261 -22.19 6.24 -3.79
C SER A 261 -20.95 6.99 -3.31
N ARG A 262 -20.49 7.97 -4.10
CA ARG A 262 -19.42 8.89 -3.68
C ARG A 262 -19.87 9.82 -2.56
N LEU A 263 -21.11 10.30 -2.63
CA LEU A 263 -21.63 11.39 -1.79
C LEU A 263 -22.95 11.06 -1.07
N GLY A 264 -23.40 9.80 -1.09
CA GLY A 264 -24.70 9.40 -0.56
C GLY A 264 -25.85 9.66 -1.53
N GLN A 265 -27.09 9.68 -1.05
CA GLN A 265 -28.30 9.89 -1.85
C GLN A 265 -29.30 10.79 -1.11
N GLY A 266 -30.28 11.35 -1.84
CA GLY A 266 -31.36 12.14 -1.25
C GLY A 266 -30.88 13.35 -0.44
N ASP A 267 -31.47 13.56 0.73
CA ASP A 267 -31.15 14.70 1.61
C ASP A 267 -29.71 14.68 2.14
N GLU A 268 -29.13 13.49 2.29
CA GLU A 268 -27.74 13.32 2.77
C GLU A 268 -26.74 13.91 1.79
N ARG A 269 -27.03 13.83 0.48
CA ARG A 269 -26.12 14.26 -0.59
C ARG A 269 -25.70 15.71 -0.44
N ARG A 270 -26.63 16.61 -0.10
CA ARG A 270 -26.35 18.03 0.04
C ARG A 270 -25.36 18.31 1.17
N LEU A 271 -25.53 17.63 2.30
CA LEU A 271 -24.61 17.78 3.43
C LEU A 271 -23.26 17.13 3.11
N SER A 272 -23.27 15.97 2.44
CA SER A 272 -22.06 15.30 1.97
C SER A 272 -21.26 16.16 0.99
N GLU A 273 -21.91 16.87 0.06
CA GLU A 273 -21.26 17.79 -0.86
C GLU A 273 -20.58 18.95 -0.11
N GLN A 274 -21.28 19.54 0.88
CA GLN A 274 -20.71 20.59 1.74
C GLN A 274 -19.50 20.08 2.54
N ALA A 275 -19.64 18.93 3.19
CA ALA A 275 -18.57 18.27 3.92
C ALA A 275 -17.38 17.95 3.01
N TRP A 276 -17.66 17.37 1.84
CA TRP A 276 -16.66 16.96 0.86
C TRP A 276 -15.89 18.16 0.32
N GLN A 277 -16.52 19.29 0.05
CA GLN A 277 -15.87 20.49 -0.49
C GLN A 277 -15.17 21.33 0.59
N HIS A 278 -15.47 21.10 1.88
CA HIS A 278 -14.93 21.90 2.98
C HIS A 278 -13.39 21.87 3.04
N ALA A 279 -12.76 22.99 3.38
CA ALA A 279 -11.30 23.13 3.42
C ALA A 279 -10.65 22.17 4.43
N GLU A 280 -11.28 21.93 5.58
CA GLU A 280 -10.77 20.98 6.59
C GLU A 280 -10.70 19.54 6.09
N PHE A 281 -11.50 19.16 5.09
CA PHE A 281 -11.51 17.82 4.53
C PHE A 281 -10.52 17.63 3.37
N SER A 282 -9.72 18.66 3.05
CA SER A 282 -8.77 18.63 1.93
C SER A 282 -7.76 17.49 2.05
N PHE A 283 -7.36 17.13 3.27
CA PHE A 283 -6.49 15.98 3.52
C PHE A 283 -7.06 14.70 2.92
N PHE A 284 -8.31 14.35 3.27
CA PHE A 284 -8.88 13.08 2.83
C PHE A 284 -9.13 13.08 1.33
N ARG A 285 -9.54 14.22 0.75
CA ARG A 285 -9.64 14.37 -0.71
C ARG A 285 -8.31 14.14 -1.42
N TRP A 286 -7.22 14.63 -0.85
CA TRP A 286 -5.87 14.41 -1.38
C TRP A 286 -5.38 12.97 -1.18
N PHE A 287 -5.67 12.37 -0.03
CA PHE A 287 -5.21 11.03 0.33
C PHE A 287 -5.96 9.93 -0.41
N SER A 288 -7.27 10.08 -0.62
CA SER A 288 -8.15 9.04 -1.14
C SER A 288 -8.08 8.89 -2.66
N ALA A 289 -8.18 7.65 -3.14
CA ALA A 289 -8.25 7.34 -4.58
C ALA A 289 -9.68 6.94 -4.99
N TYR A 290 -10.36 6.12 -4.16
CA TYR A 290 -11.74 5.69 -4.40
C TYR A 290 -12.64 6.04 -3.20
N PRO A 291 -12.85 7.34 -2.90
CA PRO A 291 -13.64 7.79 -1.76
C PRO A 291 -15.12 7.47 -1.93
N VAL A 292 -15.72 6.79 -0.95
CA VAL A 292 -17.14 6.49 -0.89
C VAL A 292 -17.77 7.05 0.36
N PHE A 293 -19.03 7.44 0.24
CA PHE A 293 -19.86 7.75 1.39
C PHE A 293 -20.04 6.48 2.23
N ALA A 294 -19.77 6.59 3.53
CA ALA A 294 -19.79 5.48 4.47
C ALA A 294 -21.05 5.50 5.35
N ALA A 295 -21.38 6.66 5.91
CA ALA A 295 -22.57 6.83 6.73
C ALA A 295 -22.89 8.31 6.96
N PHE A 296 -24.14 8.54 7.32
CA PHE A 296 -24.61 9.80 7.87
C PHE A 296 -25.13 9.56 9.29
N GLU A 297 -24.71 10.39 10.23
CA GLU A 297 -25.10 10.28 11.63
C GLU A 297 -25.70 11.61 12.11
N ARG A 298 -26.96 11.59 12.56
CA ARG A 298 -27.53 12.70 13.32
C ARG A 298 -27.34 12.47 14.81
N GLY A 299 -26.70 13.41 15.48
CA GLY A 299 -26.65 13.45 16.94
C GLY A 299 -26.91 14.86 17.45
N ASN A 300 -27.32 14.97 18.72
CA ASN A 300 -27.32 16.25 19.41
C ASN A 300 -25.92 16.44 20.06
N PRO A 301 -25.10 17.45 19.68
CA PRO A 301 -25.44 18.65 18.91
C PRO A 301 -24.86 18.69 17.47
N ALA A 302 -24.50 17.57 16.84
CA ALA A 302 -23.82 17.59 15.54
C ALA A 302 -24.33 16.55 14.52
N GLU A 303 -24.39 16.99 13.26
CA GLU A 303 -24.61 16.13 12.08
C GLU A 303 -23.26 15.75 11.48
N CYS A 304 -23.00 14.46 11.30
CA CYS A 304 -21.73 13.97 10.77
C CYS A 304 -21.92 13.22 9.46
N VAL A 305 -21.06 13.51 8.50
CA VAL A 305 -20.93 12.75 7.25
C VAL A 305 -19.60 12.01 7.28
N TRP A 306 -19.62 10.71 7.05
CA TRP A 306 -18.45 9.85 7.06
C TRP A 306 -18.13 9.35 5.65
N PHE A 307 -16.84 9.31 5.34
CA PHE A 307 -16.28 8.79 4.11
C PHE A 307 -15.18 7.77 4.40
N GLN A 308 -14.96 6.88 3.44
CA GLN A 308 -13.90 5.87 3.48
C GLN A 308 -13.37 5.62 2.06
N ASP A 309 -12.24 4.94 1.93
CA ASP A 309 -11.63 4.65 0.62
C ASP A 309 -11.68 3.14 0.34
N LEU A 310 -12.22 2.76 -0.83
CA LEU A 310 -12.38 1.35 -1.22
C LEU A 310 -11.06 0.59 -1.26
N ARG A 311 -9.91 1.25 -1.45
CA ARG A 311 -8.59 0.60 -1.40
C ARG A 311 -8.37 -0.23 -0.13
N PHE A 312 -8.94 0.23 0.97
CA PHE A 312 -8.73 -0.37 2.29
C PHE A 312 -9.88 -1.26 2.76
N LEU A 313 -10.93 -1.40 1.96
CA LEU A 313 -11.98 -2.38 2.23
C LEU A 313 -11.36 -3.77 2.24
N THR A 314 -11.61 -4.53 3.31
CA THR A 314 -11.19 -5.92 3.42
C THR A 314 -12.39 -6.76 3.81
N PRO A 315 -12.86 -7.68 2.95
CA PRO A 315 -13.98 -8.55 3.28
C PRO A 315 -13.76 -9.29 4.59
N GLY A 316 -14.81 -9.38 5.41
CA GLY A 316 -14.77 -10.08 6.71
C GLY A 316 -14.08 -9.31 7.84
N ARG A 317 -13.79 -8.01 7.66
CA ARG A 317 -13.31 -7.13 8.73
C ARG A 317 -14.38 -6.09 9.09
N ASP A 318 -14.75 -6.04 10.37
CA ASP A 318 -15.78 -5.10 10.86
C ASP A 318 -15.27 -3.65 10.92
N ARG A 319 -13.96 -3.47 11.09
CA ARG A 319 -13.31 -2.15 11.18
C ARG A 319 -12.70 -1.75 9.85
N TRP A 320 -13.08 -0.58 9.38
CA TRP A 320 -12.51 0.07 8.22
C TRP A 320 -11.39 1.03 8.65
N PRO A 321 -10.13 0.77 8.26
CA PRO A 321 -9.08 1.76 8.48
C PRO A 321 -9.31 2.97 7.55
N PHE A 322 -8.77 4.14 7.92
CA PHE A 322 -8.84 5.37 7.13
C PHE A 322 -10.25 5.87 6.82
N ARG A 323 -11.18 5.69 7.77
CA ARG A 323 -12.50 6.33 7.75
C ARG A 323 -12.39 7.70 8.39
N TYR A 324 -12.88 8.72 7.70
CA TYR A 324 -12.85 10.11 8.17
C TYR A 324 -14.20 10.76 7.93
N GLY A 325 -14.57 11.67 8.82
CA GLY A 325 -15.85 12.36 8.72
C GLY A 325 -15.74 13.83 9.01
N MET A 326 -16.74 14.56 8.55
CA MET A 326 -16.93 15.98 8.84
C MET A 326 -18.20 16.10 9.68
N CYS A 327 -18.09 16.74 10.84
CA CYS A 327 -19.23 17.01 11.71
C CYS A 327 -19.52 18.50 11.73
N ARG A 328 -20.80 18.85 11.54
CA ARG A 328 -21.33 20.20 11.65
C ARG A 328 -22.00 20.38 13.00
N SER A 329 -21.49 21.31 13.80
CA SER A 329 -22.07 21.71 15.08
C SER A 329 -23.34 22.55 14.89
N THR A 330 -24.11 22.76 15.97
CA THR A 330 -25.32 23.60 15.99
C THR A 330 -25.07 25.05 15.58
N ASP A 331 -23.86 25.57 15.80
CA ASP A 331 -23.43 26.91 15.37
C ASP A 331 -23.04 26.97 13.88
N GLY A 332 -23.16 25.86 13.15
CA GLY A 332 -22.80 25.72 11.74
C GLY A 332 -21.31 25.50 11.48
N SER A 333 -20.48 25.46 12.53
CA SER A 333 -19.04 25.21 12.39
C SER A 333 -18.77 23.75 12.01
N TRP A 334 -17.74 23.56 11.18
CA TRP A 334 -17.34 22.26 10.69
C TRP A 334 -16.03 21.81 11.32
N SER A 335 -15.89 20.52 11.60
CA SER A 335 -14.62 19.94 12.03
C SER A 335 -14.47 18.51 11.52
N ALA A 336 -13.23 18.13 11.22
CA ALA A 336 -12.90 16.80 10.75
C ALA A 336 -12.64 15.84 11.92
N TYR A 337 -13.04 14.59 11.77
CA TYR A 337 -12.96 13.54 12.78
C TYR A 337 -12.54 12.21 12.17
N GLN A 338 -12.01 11.32 13.00
CA GLN A 338 -11.87 9.89 12.72
C GLN A 338 -12.61 9.09 13.81
N PRO A 339 -13.09 7.87 13.51
CA PRO A 339 -13.65 6.99 14.53
C PRO A 339 -12.58 6.54 15.53
N GLY A 340 -12.89 6.60 16.83
CA GLY A 340 -12.09 6.05 17.92
C GLY A 340 -12.50 4.62 18.29
N GLU A 341 -11.71 3.98 19.16
CA GLU A 341 -12.06 2.67 19.69
C GLU A 341 -13.24 2.79 20.65
N GLY A 342 -14.40 2.24 20.29
CA GLY A 342 -15.63 2.32 21.10
C GLY A 342 -16.68 3.32 20.60
N GLY A 343 -16.52 3.88 19.39
CA GLY A 343 -17.50 4.79 18.79
C GLY A 343 -17.31 6.26 19.15
N GLU A 344 -16.26 6.58 19.92
CA GLU A 344 -15.83 7.95 20.15
C GLU A 344 -15.41 8.64 18.84
N ARG A 345 -15.53 9.97 18.78
CA ARG A 345 -15.10 10.77 17.64
C ARG A 345 -13.82 11.52 18.00
N ILE A 346 -12.71 11.13 17.37
CA ILE A 346 -11.42 11.78 17.61
C ILE A 346 -11.27 12.94 16.61
N ARG A 347 -11.24 14.17 17.12
CA ARG A 347 -11.07 15.37 16.27
C ARG A 347 -9.70 15.33 15.60
N LEU A 348 -9.68 15.52 14.30
CA LEU A 348 -8.44 15.70 13.54
C LEU A 348 -7.90 17.10 13.84
N ARG A 349 -6.74 17.18 14.48
CA ARG A 349 -5.98 18.42 14.63
C ARG A 349 -4.88 18.39 13.56
N ARG A 350 -4.77 19.47 12.79
CA ARG A 350 -3.70 19.66 11.82
C ARG A 350 -2.35 19.75 12.51
#